data_AF-A0A954NAW3-F1
#
_entry.id   AF-A0A954NAW3-F1
#
_cell.length_a   1.000
_cell.length_b   1.000
_cell.length_c   1.000
_cell.angle_alpha   90.00
_cell.angle_beta   90.00
_cell.angle_gamma   90.00
#
_symmetry.space_group_name_H-M   'P 1'
#
loop_
_entity.id
_entity.type
_entity.pdbx_description
1 polymer ?
#
loop_
_entity_poly.entity_id
_entity_poly.type
_entity_poly.pdbx_seq_one_letter_code
_entity_poly.pdbx_strand_id
1 'polypeptide(L)'
;MSAESPSEVELFQQYVGDRLARGTADASLEQTLADFRAYQQQLNELRGKVHEAIEESVRGESAPFDAESSKRRLRERLAQESTGERQE
;
A
#
# COMPACT_ATOMS: atom_id res chain seq x y z
N MET A 1 1.33 1.50 30.45
CA MET A 1 2.24 2.51 29.90
C MET A 1 1.76 2.83 28.51
N SER A 2 1.12 3.98 28.31
CA SER A 2 0.67 4.40 26.99
C SER A 2 1.90 4.71 26.16
N ALA A 3 2.17 3.91 25.13
CA ALA A 3 3.23 4.23 24.19
C ALA A 3 2.81 5.53 23.48
N GLU A 4 3.52 6.63 23.75
CA GLU A 4 3.39 7.84 22.95
C GLU A 4 3.67 7.46 21.50
N SER A 5 2.69 7.70 20.63
CA SER A 5 2.86 7.46 19.21
C SER A 5 3.90 8.45 18.68
N PRO A 6 4.87 8.00 17.87
CA PRO A 6 5.93 8.87 17.39
C PRO A 6 5.34 10.05 16.61
N SER A 7 5.92 11.22 16.81
CA SER A 7 5.58 12.43 16.08
C SER A 7 5.89 12.29 14.59
N GLU A 8 5.21 13.09 13.77
CA GLU A 8 5.43 13.10 12.31
C GLU A 8 6.89 13.45 11.96
N VAL A 9 7.53 14.30 12.77
CA VAL A 9 8.93 14.69 12.60
C VAL A 9 9.88 13.53 12.85
N GLU A 10 9.62 12.73 13.90
CA GLU A 10 10.42 11.53 14.19
C GLU A 10 10.27 10.48 13.08
N LEU A 11 9.05 10.30 12.56
CA LEU A 11 8.78 9.41 11.43
C LEU A 11 9.48 9.88 10.15
N PHE A 12 9.49 11.19 9.89
CA PHE A 12 10.21 11.76 8.75
C PHE A 12 11.71 11.57 8.89
N GLN A 13 12.27 11.83 10.08
CA GLN A 13 13.68 11.61 10.36
C GLN A 13 14.08 10.15 10.14
N GLN A 14 13.26 9.20 10.61
CA GLN A 14 13.49 7.78 10.40
C GLN A 14 13.44 7.42 8.90
N TYR A 15 12.43 7.91 8.18
CA TYR A 15 12.29 7.68 6.74
C TYR A 15 13.51 8.18 5.93
N VAL A 16 13.99 9.38 6.24
CA VAL A 16 15.19 9.95 5.60
C VAL A 16 16.43 9.14 5.96
N GLY A 17 16.58 8.77 7.25
CA GLY A 17 17.67 7.92 7.72
C GLY A 17 17.74 6.58 6.98
N ASP A 18 16.61 5.93 6.80
CA ASP A 18 16.52 4.65 6.08
C ASP A 18 16.87 4.80 4.59
N ARG A 19 16.46 5.90 3.94
CA ARG A 19 16.83 6.16 2.53
C ARG A 19 18.31 6.45 2.35
N LEU A 20 18.91 7.20 3.27
CA LEU A 20 20.34 7.47 3.31
C LEU A 20 21.15 6.18 3.50
N ALA A 21 20.74 5.33 4.45
CA ALA A 21 21.39 4.04 4.71
C ALA A 21 21.33 3.09 3.49
N ARG A 22 20.27 3.18 2.68
CA ARG A 22 20.10 2.39 1.44
C ARG A 22 20.82 3.00 0.23
N GLY A 23 21.47 4.16 0.37
CA GLY A 23 22.14 4.83 -0.75
C GLY A 23 21.16 5.39 -1.80
N THR A 24 19.92 5.68 -1.41
CA THR A 24 18.84 6.13 -2.33
C THR A 24 18.54 7.63 -2.20
N ALA A 25 19.52 8.41 -1.73
CA ALA A 25 19.35 9.80 -1.30
C ALA A 25 19.65 10.83 -2.40
N ASP A 26 19.39 10.49 -3.67
CA ASP A 26 19.61 11.40 -4.81
C ASP A 26 18.47 12.41 -5.01
N ALA A 27 17.43 12.38 -4.17
CA ALA A 27 16.29 13.28 -4.25
C ALA A 27 16.52 14.59 -3.47
N SER A 28 15.98 15.71 -3.97
CA SER A 28 15.96 16.95 -3.19
C SER A 28 15.14 16.79 -1.91
N LEU A 29 15.32 17.71 -0.95
CA LEU A 29 14.59 17.68 0.31
C LEU A 29 13.07 17.85 0.07
N GLU A 30 12.68 18.71 -0.86
CA GLU A 30 11.28 18.92 -1.25
C GLU A 30 10.66 17.66 -1.84
N GLN A 31 11.39 16.97 -2.72
CA GLN A 31 10.94 15.70 -3.28
C GLN A 31 10.82 14.63 -2.20
N THR A 32 11.78 14.57 -1.28
CA THR A 32 11.77 13.61 -0.17
C THR A 32 10.60 13.84 0.77
N LEU A 33 10.23 15.11 1.03
CA LEU A 33 9.05 15.46 1.82
C LEU A 33 7.75 15.08 1.09
N ALA A 34 7.67 15.33 -0.22
CA ALA A 34 6.52 14.92 -1.03
C ALA A 34 6.34 13.40 -1.02
N ASP A 35 7.43 12.64 -1.21
CA ASP A 35 7.43 11.18 -1.16
C ASP A 35 6.99 10.68 0.23
N PHE A 36 7.48 11.29 1.31
CA PHE A 36 7.10 10.91 2.66
C PHE A 36 5.60 11.14 2.92
N ARG A 37 5.03 12.26 2.48
CA ARG A 37 3.60 12.53 2.62
C ARG A 37 2.76 11.55 1.82
N ALA A 38 3.16 11.24 0.59
CA ALA A 38 2.50 10.23 -0.22
C ALA A 38 2.54 8.84 0.46
N TYR A 39 3.69 8.48 1.03
CA TYR A 39 3.84 7.24 1.81
C TYR A 39 2.92 7.21 3.04
N GLN A 40 2.85 8.30 3.81
CA GLN A 40 1.93 8.40 4.96
C GLN A 40 0.47 8.25 4.56
N GLN A 41 0.07 8.86 3.44
CA GLN A 41 -1.28 8.71 2.91
C GLN A 41 -1.57 7.25 2.55
N GLN A 42 -0.68 6.59 1.80
CA GLN A 42 -0.83 5.19 1.42
C GLN A 42 -0.91 4.27 2.64
N LEU A 43 -0.12 4.54 3.69
CA LEU A 43 -0.20 3.80 4.96
C LEU A 43 -1.55 3.96 5.64
N ASN A 44 -2.10 5.17 5.67
CA ASN A 44 -3.41 5.42 6.27
C ASN A 44 -4.53 4.73 5.48
N GLU A 45 -4.48 4.78 4.15
CA GLU A 45 -5.42 4.05 3.29
C GLU A 45 -5.34 2.53 3.51
N LEU A 46 -4.11 1.98 3.60
CA LEU A 46 -3.90 0.57 3.88
C LEU A 46 -4.43 0.17 5.26
N ARG A 47 -4.16 0.98 6.30
CA ARG A 47 -4.68 0.75 7.65
C ARG A 47 -6.21 0.72 7.66
N GLY A 48 -6.86 1.63 6.95
CA GLY A 48 -8.32 1.62 6.79
C GLY A 48 -8.83 0.31 6.20
N LYS A 49 -8.28 -0.12 5.05
CA LYS A 49 -8.66 -1.37 4.37
C LYS A 49 -8.43 -2.60 5.23
N VAL A 50 -7.31 -2.65 5.96
CA VAL A 50 -6.99 -3.77 6.85
C VAL A 50 -7.96 -3.80 8.03
N HIS A 51 -8.29 -2.64 8.61
CA HIS A 51 -9.24 -2.57 9.72
C HIS A 51 -10.63 -3.07 9.29
N GLU A 52 -11.13 -2.59 8.15
CA GLU A 52 -12.39 -3.05 7.55
C GLU A 52 -12.40 -4.57 7.33
N ALA A 53 -11.34 -5.11 6.72
CA ALA A 53 -11.22 -6.56 6.49
C ALA A 53 -11.18 -7.37 7.81
N ILE A 54 -10.53 -6.84 8.86
CA ILE A 54 -10.53 -7.47 10.19
C ILE A 54 -11.94 -7.45 10.78
N GLU A 55 -12.66 -6.33 10.70
CA GLU A 55 -14.03 -6.21 11.20
C GLU A 55 -15.00 -7.15 10.47
N GLU A 56 -14.89 -7.27 9.14
CA GLU A 56 -15.63 -8.26 8.35
C GLU A 56 -15.32 -9.70 8.80
N SER A 57 -14.04 -10.00 9.05
CA SER A 57 -13.61 -11.32 9.50
C SER A 57 -14.13 -11.64 10.90
N VAL A 58 -14.13 -10.68 11.82
CA VAL A 58 -14.68 -10.85 13.18
C VAL A 58 -16.19 -11.06 13.13
N ARG A 59 -16.91 -10.38 12.23
CA ARG A 59 -18.34 -10.56 12.00
C ARG A 59 -18.70 -11.87 11.28
N GLY A 60 -17.71 -12.62 10.78
CA GLY A 60 -17.92 -13.82 9.98
C GLY A 60 -18.45 -13.53 8.57
N GLU A 61 -18.34 -12.29 8.12
CA GLU A 61 -18.75 -11.84 6.79
C GLU A 61 -17.65 -12.07 5.74
N SER A 62 -16.44 -12.44 6.16
CA SER A 62 -15.37 -12.83 5.25
C SER A 62 -15.70 -14.13 4.53
N ALA A 63 -15.88 -14.05 3.22
CA ALA A 63 -16.03 -15.22 2.37
C ALA A 63 -14.74 -16.07 2.38
N PRO A 64 -14.85 -17.41 2.32
CA PRO A 64 -13.69 -18.27 2.17
C PRO A 64 -12.95 -17.95 0.86
N PHE A 65 -11.62 -17.91 0.94
CA PHE A 65 -10.80 -17.66 -0.23
C PHE A 65 -10.90 -18.83 -1.23
N ASP A 66 -11.43 -18.55 -2.42
CA ASP A 66 -11.47 -19.49 -3.54
C ASP A 66 -10.38 -19.13 -4.55
N ALA A 67 -9.27 -19.86 -4.47
CA ALA A 67 -8.11 -19.69 -5.34
C ALA A 67 -8.44 -19.95 -6.83
N GLU A 68 -9.32 -20.90 -7.13
CA GLU A 68 -9.65 -21.27 -8.52
C GLU A 68 -10.53 -20.22 -9.18
N SER A 69 -11.53 -19.68 -8.46
CA SER A 69 -12.31 -18.55 -8.97
C SER A 69 -11.45 -17.29 -9.19
N SER A 70 -10.46 -17.07 -8.32
CA SER A 70 -9.55 -15.93 -8.40
C SER A 70 -8.62 -16.05 -9.60
N LYS A 71 -8.04 -17.23 -9.84
CA LYS A 71 -7.23 -17.53 -11.04
C LYS A 71 -8.03 -17.38 -12.33
N ARG A 72 -9.28 -17.88 -12.35
CA ARG A 72 -10.15 -17.75 -13.53
C ARG A 72 -10.43 -16.28 -13.86
N ARG A 73 -10.81 -15.47 -12.86
CA ARG A 73 -11.04 -14.02 -13.03
C ARG A 73 -9.79 -13.29 -13.53
N LEU A 74 -8.60 -13.65 -13.02
CA LEU A 74 -7.34 -13.08 -13.49
C LEU A 74 -7.07 -13.43 -14.96
N ARG A 75 -7.28 -14.69 -15.37
CA ARG A 75 -7.12 -15.13 -16.76
C ARG A 75 -8.07 -14.39 -17.70
N GLU A 76 -9.33 -14.20 -17.29
CA GLU A 76 -10.32 -13.45 -18.06
C GLU A 76 -9.90 -11.98 -18.24
N ARG A 77 -9.39 -11.33 -17.20
CA ARG A 77 -8.86 -9.95 -17.29
C ARG A 77 -7.65 -9.85 -18.23
N LEU A 78 -6.68 -10.75 -18.10
CA LEU A 78 -5.49 -10.76 -18.97
C LEU A 78 -5.85 -11.04 -20.44
N ALA A 79 -6.87 -11.87 -20.70
CA ALA A 79 -7.37 -12.10 -22.04
C ALA A 79 -8.05 -10.84 -22.64
N GLN A 80 -8.75 -10.06 -21.82
CA GLN A 80 -9.37 -8.80 -22.24
C GLN A 80 -8.32 -7.71 -22.54
N GLU A 81 -7.28 -7.58 -21.72
CA GLU A 81 -6.18 -6.63 -21.93
C GLU A 81 -5.38 -6.97 -23.20
N SER A 82 -5.08 -8.25 -23.43
CA SER A 82 -4.38 -8.70 -24.66
C SER A 82 -5.21 -8.62 -25.95
N THR A 83 -6.53 -8.49 -25.86
CA THR A 83 -7.42 -8.30 -27.02
C THR A 83 -7.66 -6.82 -27.34
N GLY A 84 -7.42 -5.92 -26.37
CA GLY A 84 -7.54 -4.46 -26.54
C GLY A 84 -6.38 -3.81 -27.30
N GLU A 85 -5.24 -4.46 -27.43
CA GLU A 85 -4.04 -3.94 -28.13
C GLU A 85 -4.03 -4.19 -29.65
N ARG A 86 -5.14 -4.67 -30.25
CA ARG A 86 -5.26 -4.89 -31.72
C ARG A 86 -6.33 -4.01 -32.39
N GLN A 87 -6.45 -2.77 -31.96
CA GLN A 87 -7.16 -1.74 -32.72
C GLN A 87 -6.30 -0.48 -32.79
N GLU A 88 -5.25 -0.55 -33.61
CA GLU A 88 -4.66 0.61 -34.31
C GLU A 88 -4.66 0.31 -35.82
#